data_AF-A0A2J6Q247-F1
#
_entry.id   AF-A0A2J6Q247-F1
#
_cell.length_a   1.000
_cell.length_b   1.000
_cell.length_c   1.000
_cell.angle_alpha   90.00
_cell.angle_beta   90.00
_cell.angle_gamma   90.00
#
_symmetry.space_group_name_H-M   'P 1'
#
loop_
_entity.id
_entity.type
_entity.pdbx_description
1 polymer ?
#
loop_
_entity_poly.entity_id
_entity_poly.type
_entity_poly.pdbx_seq_one_letter_code
_entity_poly.pdbx_strand_id
1 'polypeptide(L)'
;MLGFIFAIWIFSSTCLAKATPPTAPKAPRTFLNITELAACTPPSIRITVISPGSAGETTTTALSVPLFTDCTYQTTTQVTPGQAVPSEVISSSADYSQYVDANGNALDKNSLNTFLEFFGDSVDLDIILEQTACGITDANNNIDTIQSDNEALNNGNSVEVLNYQCITELLDS
;
A
#
# COMPACT_ATOMS: atom_id res chain seq x y z
N MET A 1 -0.73 -26.12 70.35
CA MET A 1 0.46 -26.17 69.47
C MET A 1 1.05 -24.78 69.44
N LEU A 2 2.15 -24.55 70.19
CA LEU A 2 3.50 -24.38 69.65
C LEU A 2 3.57 -23.17 68.69
N GLY A 3 4.29 -22.08 68.96
CA GLY A 3 5.25 -21.76 70.01
C GLY A 3 6.09 -20.55 69.57
N PHE A 4 6.79 -19.98 70.56
CA PHE A 4 8.01 -19.17 70.47
C PHE A 4 7.97 -17.67 70.09
N ILE A 5 8.31 -16.92 71.12
CA ILE A 5 8.80 -15.54 71.25
C ILE A 5 10.17 -15.39 70.58
N PHE A 6 10.47 -14.25 69.95
CA PHE A 6 11.74 -13.53 70.17
C PHE A 6 11.66 -12.07 69.66
N ALA A 7 11.97 -11.14 70.56
CA ALA A 7 12.17 -9.72 70.29
C ALA A 7 13.63 -9.46 69.92
N ILE A 8 13.90 -8.57 68.95
CA ILE A 8 15.18 -7.86 68.83
C ILE A 8 14.91 -6.41 68.42
N TRP A 9 15.58 -5.52 69.13
CA TRP A 9 15.50 -4.06 69.07
C TRP A 9 16.88 -3.53 68.61
N ILE A 10 16.84 -2.41 67.88
CA ILE A 10 17.87 -1.36 67.71
C ILE A 10 18.94 -1.48 66.60
N PHE A 11 19.10 -0.31 65.95
CA PHE A 11 20.27 0.35 65.35
C PHE A 11 20.09 0.57 63.83
N SER A 12 19.63 1.78 63.47
CA SER A 12 20.48 2.93 63.16
C SER A 12 21.45 2.62 62.01
N SER A 13 21.07 3.07 60.82
CA SER A 13 22.01 3.42 59.77
C SER A 13 21.35 4.44 58.88
N THR A 14 21.64 5.71 59.17
CA THR A 14 21.54 6.80 58.21
C THR A 14 22.48 6.50 57.05
N CYS A 15 21.96 5.84 56.00
CA CYS A 15 22.64 5.87 54.71
C CYS A 15 22.35 7.23 54.08
N LEU A 16 23.27 8.16 54.33
CA LEU A 16 23.50 9.35 53.53
C LEU A 16 23.90 8.91 52.12
N ALA A 17 22.91 8.53 51.30
CA ALA A 17 23.14 8.26 49.89
C ALA A 17 23.41 9.60 49.20
N LYS A 18 24.68 9.80 48.84
CA LYS A 18 25.16 10.86 47.97
C LYS A 18 24.21 10.99 46.77
N ALA A 19 23.54 12.14 46.65
CA ALA A 19 22.75 12.47 45.48
C ALA A 19 23.68 12.50 44.26
N THR A 20 23.66 11.43 43.47
CA THR A 20 24.11 11.50 42.08
C THR A 20 23.12 12.39 41.34
N PRO A 21 23.59 13.35 40.53
CA PRO A 21 22.70 14.12 39.67
C PRO A 21 21.84 13.15 38.86
N PRO A 22 20.54 13.43 38.64
CA PRO A 22 19.73 12.61 37.76
C PRO A 22 20.46 12.50 36.43
N THR A 23 20.77 11.27 36.01
CA THR A 23 21.10 11.00 34.61
C THR A 23 20.02 11.68 33.79
N ALA A 24 20.44 12.61 32.93
CA ALA A 24 19.53 13.37 32.10
C ALA A 24 18.51 12.40 31.49
N PRO A 25 17.20 12.73 31.49
CA PRO A 25 16.22 11.90 30.81
C PRO A 25 16.76 11.68 29.39
N LYS A 26 17.00 10.42 29.04
CA LYS A 26 17.33 10.04 27.68
C LYS A 26 16.17 10.57 26.86
N ALA A 27 16.43 11.63 26.09
CA ALA A 27 15.40 12.29 25.31
C ALA A 27 14.58 11.21 24.57
N PRO A 28 13.25 11.34 24.52
CA PRO A 28 12.45 10.50 23.63
C PRO A 28 13.13 10.55 22.27
N ARG A 29 13.36 9.38 21.65
CA ARG A 29 14.06 9.28 20.37
C ARG A 29 13.48 10.32 19.42
N THR A 30 14.23 11.39 19.24
CA THR A 30 13.84 12.53 18.42
C THR A 30 13.78 12.00 17.01
N PHE A 31 12.56 12.02 16.45
CA PHE A 31 12.21 12.13 15.04
C PHE A 31 13.12 11.38 14.05
N LEU A 32 12.51 10.40 13.37
CA LEU A 32 12.84 9.96 12.01
C LEU A 32 13.92 10.84 11.37
N ASN A 33 15.12 10.27 11.22
CA ASN A 33 16.20 10.94 10.52
C ASN A 33 15.78 11.08 9.04
N ILE A 34 15.22 12.24 8.67
CA ILE A 34 14.62 12.56 7.35
C ILE A 34 15.68 12.63 6.23
N THR A 35 16.91 12.17 6.47
CA THR A 35 18.01 12.19 5.49
C THR A 35 18.24 10.84 4.82
N GLU A 36 17.43 9.83 5.11
CA GLU A 36 17.45 8.56 4.37
C GLU A 36 16.04 7.95 4.25
N LEU A 37 15.03 8.78 3.91
CA LEU A 37 13.97 8.22 3.06
C LEU A 37 14.68 7.90 1.74
N ALA A 38 15.10 6.64 1.58
CA ALA A 38 15.25 6.07 0.26
C ALA A 38 13.98 6.49 -0.52
N ALA A 39 14.16 7.06 -1.72
CA ALA A 39 13.05 7.56 -2.52
C ALA A 39 12.00 6.47 -2.61
N CYS A 40 10.92 6.61 -1.84
CA CYS A 40 9.89 5.60 -1.78
C CYS A 40 9.16 5.61 -3.12
N THR A 41 8.89 4.41 -3.62
CA THR A 41 8.14 4.22 -4.86
C THR A 41 6.70 3.86 -4.50
N PRO A 42 5.70 4.65 -4.91
CA PRO A 42 4.31 4.32 -4.61
C PRO A 42 3.90 3.02 -5.33
N PRO A 43 3.11 2.16 -4.68
CA PRO A 43 2.68 0.89 -5.25
C PRO A 43 1.68 1.11 -6.39
N SER A 44 1.81 0.26 -7.41
CA SER A 44 0.92 0.19 -8.56
C SER A 44 0.48 -1.26 -8.79
N ILE A 45 -0.62 -1.44 -9.52
CA ILE A 45 -1.02 -2.73 -10.08
C ILE A 45 -0.78 -2.72 -11.58
N ARG A 46 -0.23 -3.83 -12.11
CA ARG A 46 -0.09 -4.02 -13.54
C ARG A 46 -1.44 -4.46 -14.11
N ILE A 47 -1.98 -3.69 -15.03
CA ILE A 47 -3.14 -4.08 -15.83
C ILE A 47 -2.72 -4.34 -17.28
N THR A 48 -3.43 -5.23 -17.94
CA THR A 48 -3.30 -5.48 -19.38
C THR A 48 -4.64 -5.16 -20.03
N VAL A 49 -4.61 -4.28 -21.02
CA VAL A 49 -5.79 -3.86 -21.77
C VAL A 49 -5.65 -4.26 -23.23
N ILE A 50 -6.75 -4.74 -23.82
CA ILE A 50 -6.84 -5.02 -25.25
C ILE A 50 -7.72 -3.95 -25.88
N SER A 51 -7.19 -3.27 -26.87
CA SER A 51 -7.82 -2.13 -27.54
C SER A 51 -8.04 -2.43 -29.02
N PRO A 52 -9.05 -1.82 -29.65
CA PRO A 52 -9.20 -1.89 -31.09
C PRO A 52 -7.99 -1.21 -31.77
N GLY A 53 -7.39 -1.91 -32.71
CA GLY A 53 -6.35 -1.41 -33.60
C GLY A 53 -6.95 -0.96 -34.94
N SER A 54 -6.07 -0.46 -35.80
CA SER A 54 -6.46 -0.12 -37.17
C SER A 54 -6.75 -1.39 -37.99
N ALA A 55 -7.69 -1.31 -38.94
CA ALA A 55 -8.06 -2.41 -39.83
C ALA A 55 -8.60 -3.70 -39.14
N GLY A 56 -9.13 -3.58 -37.92
CA GLY A 56 -9.74 -4.71 -37.20
C GLY A 56 -8.75 -5.61 -36.46
N GLU A 57 -7.47 -5.22 -36.39
CA GLU A 57 -6.51 -5.84 -35.48
C GLU A 57 -6.76 -5.37 -34.03
N THR A 58 -6.24 -6.09 -33.04
CA THR A 58 -6.27 -5.68 -31.64
C THR A 58 -4.88 -5.37 -31.14
N THR A 59 -4.74 -4.37 -30.28
CA THR A 59 -3.46 -4.03 -29.63
C THR A 59 -3.54 -4.36 -28.15
N THR A 60 -2.54 -5.08 -27.64
CA THR A 60 -2.38 -5.34 -26.21
C THR A 60 -1.43 -4.32 -25.60
N THR A 61 -1.85 -3.64 -24.54
CA THR A 61 -1.02 -2.67 -23.81
C THR A 61 -0.98 -3.03 -22.33
N ALA A 62 0.23 -3.06 -21.76
CA ALA A 62 0.40 -3.20 -20.31
C ALA A 62 0.58 -1.82 -19.67
N LEU A 63 -0.09 -1.59 -18.56
CA LEU A 63 -0.11 -0.32 -17.83
C LEU A 63 0.19 -0.57 -16.36
N SER A 64 1.00 0.27 -15.73
CA SER A 64 1.10 0.33 -14.26
C SER A 64 0.14 1.40 -13.77
N VAL A 65 -0.91 1.01 -13.05
CA VAL A 65 -1.89 1.93 -12.49
C VAL A 65 -1.55 2.14 -11.00
N PRO A 66 -1.09 3.34 -10.62
CA PRO A 66 -0.73 3.63 -9.24
C PRO A 66 -1.94 3.63 -8.32
N LEU A 67 -1.76 3.14 -7.09
CA LEU A 67 -2.77 3.21 -6.04
C LEU A 67 -2.84 4.61 -5.43
N PHE A 68 -1.68 5.26 -5.28
CA PHE A 68 -1.54 6.55 -4.61
C PHE A 68 -0.69 7.54 -5.43
N THR A 69 -0.86 8.83 -5.18
CA THR A 69 -0.05 9.89 -5.81
C THR A 69 1.37 9.95 -5.27
N ASP A 70 1.56 9.54 -4.01
CA ASP A 70 2.83 9.61 -3.30
C ASP A 70 2.90 8.57 -2.17
N CYS A 71 4.04 8.54 -1.50
CA CYS A 71 4.32 7.64 -0.39
C CYS A 71 3.77 8.07 0.97
N THR A 72 2.92 9.10 1.02
CA THR A 72 2.13 9.38 2.21
C THR A 72 0.83 8.57 2.22
N TYR A 73 0.47 7.94 1.09
CA TYR A 73 -0.66 7.03 0.93
C TYR A 73 -2.02 7.62 1.36
N GLN A 74 -2.12 8.96 1.35
CA GLN A 74 -3.34 9.68 1.76
C GLN A 74 -4.30 9.93 0.60
N THR A 75 -3.78 9.97 -0.63
CA THR A 75 -4.55 10.36 -1.83
C THR A 75 -4.41 9.31 -2.90
N THR A 76 -5.55 8.71 -3.28
CA THR A 76 -5.62 7.81 -4.43
C THR A 76 -5.42 8.58 -5.73
N THR A 77 -5.02 7.88 -6.79
CA THR A 77 -4.79 8.50 -8.09
C THR A 77 -5.55 7.79 -9.20
N GLN A 78 -5.80 8.51 -10.28
CA GLN A 78 -6.43 8.01 -11.50
C GLN A 78 -5.50 8.27 -12.68
N VAL A 79 -5.49 7.35 -13.64
CA VAL A 79 -4.74 7.48 -14.89
C VAL A 79 -5.72 7.84 -16.00
N THR A 80 -5.58 9.05 -16.52
CA THR A 80 -6.34 9.50 -17.69
C THR A 80 -5.71 8.94 -18.97
N PRO A 81 -6.52 8.41 -19.92
CA PRO A 81 -6.03 7.99 -21.22
C PRO A 81 -5.33 9.09 -22.02
N GLY A 82 -4.46 8.68 -22.94
CA GLY A 82 -3.65 9.57 -23.77
C GLY A 82 -2.90 8.80 -24.86
N GLN A 83 -1.80 9.34 -25.39
CA GLN A 83 -1.07 8.67 -26.49
C GLN A 83 -0.47 7.32 -26.10
N ALA A 84 -0.10 7.12 -24.83
CA ALA A 84 0.53 5.88 -24.34
C ALA A 84 -0.39 5.02 -23.47
N VAL A 85 -1.60 5.51 -23.17
CA VAL A 85 -2.59 4.84 -22.33
C VAL A 85 -3.89 4.76 -23.12
N PRO A 86 -4.40 3.57 -23.47
CA PRO A 86 -5.52 3.46 -24.39
C PRO A 86 -6.77 4.19 -23.93
N SER A 87 -7.40 4.92 -24.86
CA SER A 87 -8.69 5.58 -24.67
C SER A 87 -9.88 4.70 -25.05
N GLU A 88 -9.63 3.56 -25.66
CA GLU A 88 -10.64 2.59 -26.04
C GLU A 88 -10.20 1.19 -25.64
N VAL A 89 -11.11 0.39 -25.08
CA VAL A 89 -10.81 -0.95 -24.57
C VAL A 89 -11.94 -1.92 -24.91
N ILE A 90 -11.56 -3.14 -25.27
CA ILE A 90 -12.45 -4.27 -25.55
C ILE A 90 -12.43 -5.28 -24.40
N SER A 91 -11.25 -5.49 -23.81
CA SER A 91 -11.09 -6.40 -22.67
C SER A 91 -9.95 -5.93 -21.77
N SER A 92 -9.97 -6.37 -20.52
CA SER A 92 -8.94 -6.04 -19.55
C SER A 92 -8.70 -7.16 -18.54
N SER A 93 -7.49 -7.19 -17.99
CA SER A 93 -7.09 -8.04 -16.87
C SER A 93 -6.11 -7.30 -15.96
N ALA A 94 -5.98 -7.75 -14.72
CA ALA A 94 -5.06 -7.19 -13.74
C ALA A 94 -4.22 -8.28 -13.07
N ASP A 95 -2.94 -7.98 -12.82
CA ASP A 95 -2.06 -8.84 -12.03
C ASP A 95 -2.13 -8.44 -10.56
N TYR A 96 -3.01 -9.10 -9.80
CA TYR A 96 -3.12 -8.94 -8.35
C TYR A 96 -2.19 -9.86 -7.55
N SER A 97 -1.18 -10.47 -8.18
CA SER A 97 -0.21 -11.32 -7.46
C SER A 97 0.91 -10.53 -6.77
N GLN A 98 1.11 -9.26 -7.15
CA GLN A 98 2.16 -8.41 -6.63
C GLN A 98 1.90 -6.93 -6.91
N TYR A 99 2.53 -6.06 -6.12
CA TYR A 99 2.66 -4.64 -6.46
C TYR A 99 3.87 -4.41 -7.36
N VAL A 100 3.73 -3.42 -8.24
CA VAL A 100 4.79 -2.98 -9.16
C VAL A 100 5.08 -1.49 -9.00
N ASP A 101 6.24 -1.06 -9.51
CA ASP A 101 6.57 0.35 -9.69
C ASP A 101 5.87 0.96 -10.92
N ALA A 102 6.05 2.27 -11.12
CA ALA A 102 5.51 3.00 -12.26
C ALA A 102 6.01 2.48 -13.63
N ASN A 103 7.12 1.74 -13.67
CA ASN A 103 7.66 1.12 -14.88
C ASN A 103 7.17 -0.35 -15.04
N GLY A 104 6.46 -0.86 -14.04
CA GLY A 104 5.92 -2.23 -14.00
C GLY A 104 6.90 -3.27 -13.47
N ASN A 105 8.05 -2.88 -12.92
CA ASN A 105 8.92 -3.83 -12.22
C ASN A 105 8.32 -4.18 -10.86
N ALA A 106 8.61 -5.38 -10.34
CA ALA A 106 8.23 -5.73 -8.98
C ALA A 106 8.66 -4.64 -7.99
N LEU A 107 7.76 -4.25 -7.10
CA LEU A 107 8.03 -3.19 -6.13
C LEU A 107 9.22 -3.60 -5.25
N ASP A 108 10.17 -2.67 -5.08
CA ASP A 108 11.34 -2.98 -4.28
C ASP A 108 10.96 -3.22 -2.81
N LYS A 109 11.77 -4.04 -2.14
CA LYS A 109 11.47 -4.48 -0.77
C LYS A 109 11.32 -3.32 0.23
N ASN A 110 12.06 -2.23 0.04
CA ASN A 110 12.00 -1.10 0.96
C ASN A 110 10.69 -0.32 0.80
N SER A 111 10.30 -0.03 -0.45
CA SER A 111 9.02 0.61 -0.76
C SER A 111 7.84 -0.28 -0.34
N LEU A 112 7.93 -1.59 -0.60
CA LEU A 112 6.91 -2.55 -0.16
C LEU A 112 6.75 -2.57 1.36
N ASN A 113 7.85 -2.67 2.12
CA ASN A 113 7.78 -2.63 3.58
C ASN A 113 7.16 -1.32 4.08
N THR A 114 7.56 -0.18 3.51
CA THR A 114 7.01 1.14 3.86
C THR A 114 5.51 1.20 3.60
N PHE A 115 5.06 0.58 2.51
CA PHE A 115 3.64 0.48 2.18
C PHE A 115 2.88 -0.45 3.13
N LEU A 116 3.45 -1.58 3.52
CA LEU A 116 2.85 -2.49 4.51
C LEU A 116 2.73 -1.84 5.90
N GLU A 117 3.75 -1.08 6.32
CA GLU A 117 3.73 -0.32 7.57
C GLU A 117 2.56 0.67 7.66
N PHE A 118 2.07 1.19 6.53
CA PHE A 118 0.89 2.06 6.49
C PHE A 118 -0.40 1.34 6.92
N PHE A 119 -0.56 0.05 6.58
CA PHE A 119 -1.66 -0.79 7.04
C PHE A 119 -1.43 -1.37 8.43
N GLY A 120 -0.24 -1.15 8.99
CA GLY A 120 0.22 -1.70 10.25
C GLY A 120 0.78 -3.12 10.13
N ASP A 121 1.64 -3.48 11.08
CA ASP A 121 2.38 -4.75 11.12
C ASP A 121 1.51 -6.03 11.19
N SER A 122 0.17 -5.90 11.20
CA SER A 122 -0.77 -7.00 11.46
C SER A 122 -1.45 -7.55 10.22
N VAL A 123 -1.22 -6.98 9.04
CA VAL A 123 -1.88 -7.43 7.80
C VAL A 123 -0.85 -7.98 6.83
N ASP A 124 -1.03 -9.23 6.43
CA ASP A 124 -0.19 -9.88 5.44
C ASP A 124 -0.41 -9.27 4.05
N LEU A 125 0.65 -9.21 3.25
CA LEU A 125 0.62 -8.68 1.88
C LEU A 125 -0.50 -9.30 1.03
N ASP A 126 -0.68 -10.62 1.13
CA ASP A 126 -1.69 -11.35 0.36
C ASP A 126 -3.11 -10.85 0.66
N ILE A 127 -3.39 -10.49 1.93
CA ILE A 127 -4.69 -9.96 2.35
C ILE A 127 -4.93 -8.55 1.79
N ILE A 128 -3.88 -7.74 1.62
CA ILE A 128 -3.99 -6.40 1.03
C ILE A 128 -4.17 -6.51 -0.49
N LEU A 129 -3.46 -7.44 -1.14
CA LEU A 129 -3.64 -7.73 -2.56
C LEU A 129 -5.04 -8.24 -2.87
N GLU A 130 -5.61 -9.12 -2.04
CA GLU A 130 -7.01 -9.59 -2.16
C GLU A 130 -8.04 -8.48 -2.01
N GLN A 131 -7.69 -7.39 -1.31
CA GLN A 131 -8.55 -6.22 -1.11
C GLN A 131 -8.23 -5.07 -2.08
N THR A 132 -7.26 -5.28 -2.97
CA THR A 132 -6.95 -4.34 -4.04
C THR A 132 -7.87 -4.61 -5.23
N ALA A 133 -8.49 -3.56 -5.75
CA ALA A 133 -9.33 -3.65 -6.93
C ALA A 133 -8.98 -2.54 -7.92
N CYS A 134 -8.89 -2.89 -9.19
CA CYS A 134 -8.75 -1.97 -10.31
C CYS A 134 -10.05 -1.87 -11.09
N GLY A 135 -10.30 -0.71 -11.67
CA GLY A 135 -11.48 -0.43 -12.46
C GLY A 135 -11.23 0.52 -13.62
N ILE A 136 -12.11 0.41 -14.62
CA ILE A 136 -12.18 1.30 -15.78
C ILE A 136 -13.47 2.10 -15.64
N THR A 137 -13.35 3.42 -15.64
CA THR A 137 -14.52 4.30 -15.77
C THR A 137 -14.73 4.63 -17.24
N ASP A 138 -15.90 4.35 -17.79
CA ASP A 138 -16.25 4.68 -19.17
C ASP A 138 -16.71 6.14 -19.32
N ALA A 139 -16.86 6.61 -20.56
CA ALA A 139 -17.35 7.95 -20.87
C ALA A 139 -18.79 8.24 -20.38
N ASN A 140 -19.56 7.21 -20.01
CA ASN A 140 -20.89 7.33 -19.43
C ASN A 140 -20.87 7.31 -17.88
N ASN A 141 -19.69 7.24 -17.26
CA ASN A 141 -19.45 7.07 -15.83
C ASN A 141 -19.87 5.71 -15.25
N ASN A 142 -19.98 4.67 -16.08
CA ASN A 142 -20.06 3.31 -15.58
C ASN A 142 -18.66 2.84 -15.17
N ILE A 143 -18.59 2.08 -14.08
CA ILE A 143 -17.35 1.51 -13.58
C ILE A 143 -17.38 0.01 -13.83
N ASP A 144 -16.38 -0.50 -14.55
CA ASP A 144 -16.15 -1.92 -14.74
C ASP A 144 -14.94 -2.37 -13.91
N THR A 145 -15.11 -3.38 -13.06
CA THR A 145 -14.04 -3.91 -12.21
C THR A 145 -13.19 -4.91 -12.99
N ILE A 146 -11.90 -4.62 -13.09
CA ILE A 146 -10.94 -5.46 -13.81
C ILE A 146 -10.65 -6.72 -13.00
N GLN A 147 -10.93 -7.88 -13.58
CA GLN A 147 -10.65 -9.19 -12.99
C GLN A 147 -9.21 -9.63 -13.27
N SER A 148 -8.76 -10.71 -12.62
CA SER A 148 -7.44 -11.30 -12.88
C SER A 148 -7.34 -11.91 -14.27
N ASP A 149 -8.46 -12.46 -14.76
CA ASP A 149 -8.56 -13.04 -16.09
C ASP A 149 -8.93 -11.98 -17.13
N ASN A 150 -8.62 -12.25 -18.40
CA ASN A 150 -8.92 -11.33 -19.48
C ASN A 150 -10.41 -11.37 -19.82
N GLU A 151 -11.17 -10.46 -19.21
CA GLU A 151 -12.61 -10.38 -19.33
C GLU A 151 -13.03 -9.32 -20.36
N ALA A 152 -14.06 -9.66 -21.15
CA ALA A 152 -14.58 -8.79 -22.19
C ALA A 152 -15.43 -7.66 -21.56
N LEU A 153 -15.09 -6.42 -21.88
CA LEU A 153 -15.88 -5.25 -21.52
C LEU A 153 -17.09 -5.16 -22.46
N ASN A 154 -18.26 -4.80 -21.92
CA ASN A 154 -19.48 -4.56 -22.69
C ASN A 154 -19.76 -5.62 -23.77
N ASN A 155 -19.62 -6.90 -23.41
CA ASN A 155 -19.77 -8.06 -24.31
C ASN A 155 -18.79 -8.07 -25.52
N GLY A 156 -17.60 -7.49 -25.36
CA GLY A 156 -16.56 -7.42 -26.40
C GLY A 156 -16.71 -6.23 -27.34
N ASN A 157 -17.59 -5.28 -27.04
CA ASN A 157 -17.67 -4.02 -27.77
C ASN A 157 -16.60 -3.05 -27.24
N SER A 158 -16.05 -2.20 -28.12
CA SER A 158 -15.15 -1.13 -27.69
C SER A 158 -15.87 -0.17 -26.75
N VAL A 159 -15.22 0.16 -25.65
CA VAL A 159 -15.66 1.12 -24.64
C VAL A 159 -14.69 2.28 -24.60
N GLU A 160 -15.20 3.50 -24.72
CA GLU A 160 -14.41 4.73 -24.52
C GLU A 160 -14.14 4.92 -23.02
N VAL A 161 -12.87 5.03 -22.67
CA VAL A 161 -12.38 5.10 -21.29
C VAL A 161 -12.16 6.55 -20.88
N LEU A 162 -12.66 6.90 -19.70
CA LEU A 162 -12.42 8.18 -19.04
C LEU A 162 -11.17 8.11 -18.14
N ASN A 163 -11.04 7.04 -17.34
CA ASN A 163 -9.89 6.81 -16.48
C ASN A 163 -9.74 5.34 -16.09
N TYR A 164 -8.51 4.99 -15.72
CA TYR A 164 -8.17 3.76 -15.00
C TYR A 164 -7.85 4.12 -13.55
N GLN A 165 -8.34 3.33 -12.61
CA GLN A 165 -8.07 3.53 -11.20
C GLN A 165 -7.86 2.20 -10.50
N CYS A 166 -6.90 2.15 -9.58
CA CYS A 166 -6.79 1.06 -8.63
C CYS A 166 -6.91 1.63 -7.23
N ILE A 167 -7.61 0.91 -6.36
CA ILE A 167 -7.81 1.25 -4.96
C ILE A 167 -7.48 0.03 -4.10
N THR A 168 -7.09 0.29 -2.86
CA THR A 168 -6.95 -0.73 -1.84
C THR A 168 -7.56 -0.16 -0.57
N GLU A 169 -8.50 -0.89 0.01
CA GLU A 169 -9.14 -0.50 1.26
C GLU A 169 -9.18 -1.74 2.14
N LEU A 170 -8.71 -1.62 3.38
CA LEU A 170 -8.98 -2.67 4.35
C LEU A 170 -10.44 -2.56 4.76
N LEU A 171 -11.24 -3.56 4.42
CA LEU A 171 -12.56 -3.69 5.02
C LEU A 171 -12.34 -4.09 6.49
N ASP A 172 -12.66 -3.18 7.41
CA ASP A 172 -12.80 -3.51 8.83
C ASP A 172 -13.92 -4.55 8.96
N SER A 173 -13.56 -5.84 9.02
CA SER A 173 -14.48 -6.95 9.25
C SER A 173 -14.95 -7.05 10.69
#